data_AF-A0A4Y2DV59-F1
#
_entry.id   AF-A0A4Y2DV59-F1
#
_cell.length_a   1.000
_cell.length_b   1.000
_cell.length_c   1.000
_cell.angle_alpha   90.00
_cell.angle_beta   90.00
_cell.angle_gamma   90.00
#
_symmetry.space_group_name_H-M   'P 1'
#
loop_
_entity.id
_entity.type
_entity.pdbx_description
1 polymer ?
#
loop_
_entity_poly.entity_id
_entity_poly.type
_entity_poly.pdbx_seq_one_letter_code
_entity_poly.pdbx_strand_id
1 'polypeptide(L)'
;MCAVLPPMADPPRSKVQPSRMFSRVGTDYAGPFLIKRRMGRGTQRMKCYICVFVCFTTKAAHIEIVGDLTSEAFIAALKRFIGRRGKPAENYSGCGTK
;
A
#
# COMPACT_ATOMS: atom_id res chain seq x y z
N MET A 1 22.62 -2.32 -44.36
CA MET A 1 22.44 -3.65 -43.73
C MET A 1 21.68 -3.44 -42.43
N CYS A 2 20.35 -3.65 -42.43
CA CYS A 2 19.54 -3.60 -41.21
C CYS A 2 19.68 -4.91 -40.44
N ALA A 3 20.01 -4.83 -39.15
CA ALA A 3 19.99 -5.99 -38.27
C ALA A 3 18.53 -6.40 -38.03
N VAL A 4 18.18 -7.61 -38.47
CA VAL A 4 16.90 -8.25 -38.15
C VAL A 4 17.03 -8.81 -36.73
N LEU A 5 16.40 -8.15 -35.75
CA LEU A 5 16.24 -8.71 -34.41
C LEU A 5 15.20 -9.84 -34.45
N PRO A 6 15.39 -10.97 -33.75
CA PRO A 6 14.40 -12.04 -33.69
C PRO A 6 13.11 -11.52 -33.05
N PRO A 7 11.92 -12.00 -33.48
CA PRO A 7 10.65 -11.60 -32.88
C PRO A 7 10.69 -11.94 -31.38
N MET A 8 10.63 -10.90 -30.54
CA MET A 8 10.56 -11.06 -29.09
C MET A 8 9.33 -11.89 -28.76
N ALA A 9 9.52 -13.04 -28.11
CA ALA A 9 8.42 -13.87 -27.64
C ALA A 9 7.50 -13.02 -26.73
N ASP A 10 6.22 -12.98 -27.05
CA ASP A 10 5.22 -12.30 -26.23
C ASP A 10 5.30 -12.85 -24.79
N PRO A 11 5.58 -12.02 -23.78
CA PRO A 11 5.50 -12.48 -22.40
C PRO A 11 4.07 -12.96 -22.13
N PRO A 12 3.88 -14.02 -21.32
CA PRO A 12 2.55 -14.54 -21.05
C PRO A 12 1.65 -13.40 -20.56
N ARG A 13 0.48 -13.25 -21.19
CA ARG A 13 -0.51 -12.18 -20.92
C ARG A 13 -0.88 -12.03 -19.45
N SER A 14 -0.57 -13.05 -18.63
CA SER A 14 -0.74 -13.03 -17.17
C SER A 14 0.24 -12.12 -16.42
N LYS A 15 1.33 -11.63 -17.04
CA LYS A 15 2.39 -10.92 -16.32
C LYS A 15 2.41 -9.40 -16.50
N VAL A 16 1.71 -8.83 -17.48
CA VAL A 16 1.71 -7.37 -17.67
C VAL A 16 0.35 -6.93 -18.23
N GLN A 17 -0.64 -6.76 -17.36
CA GLN A 17 -1.78 -5.91 -17.71
C GLN A 17 -1.39 -4.46 -17.37
N PRO A 18 -1.13 -3.60 -18.37
CA PRO A 18 -0.92 -2.19 -18.12
C PRO A 18 -2.21 -1.63 -17.51
N SER A 19 -2.12 -1.19 -16.27
CA SER A 19 -3.23 -0.61 -15.53
C SER A 19 -2.79 0.72 -14.92
N ARG A 20 -3.74 1.59 -14.61
CA ARG A 20 -3.43 2.87 -13.97
C ARG A 20 -2.65 2.60 -12.68
N MET A 21 -1.65 3.44 -12.39
CA MET A 21 -0.94 3.39 -11.10
C MET A 21 -1.96 3.40 -9.97
N PHE A 22 -1.77 2.53 -8.97
CA PHE A 22 -2.70 2.32 -7.85
C PHE A 22 -4.09 1.79 -8.21
N SER A 23 -4.28 1.19 -9.39
CA SER A 23 -5.53 0.50 -9.74
C SER A 23 -5.74 -0.79 -8.94
N ARG A 24 -4.68 -1.60 -8.81
CA ARG A 24 -4.64 -2.81 -7.97
C ARG A 24 -3.69 -2.56 -6.83
N VAL A 25 -4.21 -2.59 -5.61
CA VAL A 25 -3.46 -2.26 -4.40
C VAL A 25 -3.60 -3.39 -3.39
N GLY A 26 -2.49 -3.83 -2.80
CA GLY A 26 -2.48 -4.65 -1.60
C GLY A 26 -2.45 -3.77 -0.35
N THR A 27 -3.25 -4.09 0.66
CA THR A 27 -3.19 -3.44 1.98
C THR A 27 -2.55 -4.39 2.98
N ASP A 28 -1.57 -3.91 3.73
CA ASP A 28 -0.93 -4.62 4.83
C ASP A 28 -0.72 -3.72 6.05
N TYR A 29 -0.54 -4.31 7.23
CA TYR A 29 -0.26 -3.60 8.48
C TYR A 29 1.10 -3.98 9.04
N ALA A 30 1.88 -2.97 9.41
CA ALA A 30 3.10 -3.13 10.18
C ALA A 30 2.93 -2.53 11.59
N GLY A 31 3.46 -3.18 12.61
CA GLY A 31 3.45 -2.71 14.00
C GLY A 31 2.72 -3.66 14.94
N PRO A 32 2.89 -3.49 16.26
CA PRO A 32 2.81 -2.19 16.93
C PRO A 32 4.15 -1.46 17.08
N PHE A 33 4.18 -0.20 16.65
CA PHE A 33 5.26 0.75 16.92
C PHE A 33 4.91 1.61 18.15
N LEU A 34 5.86 1.84 19.04
CA LEU A 34 5.69 2.78 20.15
C LEU A 34 6.19 4.16 19.72
N ILE A 35 5.29 5.11 19.52
CA ILE A 35 5.64 6.49 19.18
C ILE A 35 5.39 7.42 20.37
N LYS A 36 6.13 8.53 20.41
CA LYS A 36 5.87 9.64 21.33
C LYS A 36 5.25 10.79 20.54
N ARG A 37 4.06 11.25 20.93
CA ARG A 37 3.39 12.38 20.27
C ARG A 37 4.15 13.70 20.42
N ARG A 38 4.94 13.84 21.49
CA ARG A 38 5.75 15.03 21.80
C ARG A 38 7.05 14.62 22.47
N MET A 39 8.11 15.38 22.23
CA MET A 39 9.37 15.22 22.95
C MET A 39 9.28 15.99 24.28
N GLY A 40 9.33 15.27 25.40
CA GLY A 40 9.21 15.84 26.74
C GLY A 40 9.30 14.78 27.85
N ARG A 41 9.65 15.21 29.07
CA ARG A 41 9.63 14.34 30.26
C ARG A 41 8.18 14.00 30.60
N GLY A 42 7.89 12.72 30.87
CA GLY A 42 6.55 12.23 31.20
C GLY A 42 5.58 12.01 30.02
N THR A 43 6.02 12.14 28.76
CA THR A 43 5.13 11.87 27.61
C THR A 43 4.89 10.37 27.44
N GLN A 44 3.63 9.97 27.53
CA GLN A 44 3.19 8.58 27.34
C GLN A 44 3.52 8.10 25.92
N ARG A 45 4.06 6.88 25.83
CA ARG A 45 4.30 6.20 24.55
C ARG A 45 2.98 5.58 24.11
N MET A 46 2.54 5.89 22.90
CA MET A 46 1.32 5.33 22.31
C MET A 46 1.69 4.27 21.28
N LYS A 47 0.93 3.18 21.26
CA LYS A 47 1.02 2.18 20.21
C LYS A 47 0.41 2.75 18.94
N CYS A 48 1.08 2.55 17.83
CA CYS A 48 0.62 2.94 16.50
C CYS A 48 0.97 1.85 15.51
N TYR A 49 0.16 1.76 14.47
CA TYR A 49 0.34 0.85 13.36
C TYR A 49 0.59 1.66 12.10
N ILE A 50 1.19 1.02 11.12
CA ILE A 50 1.42 1.59 9.81
C ILE A 50 0.60 0.77 8.83
N CYS A 51 -0.33 1.43 8.15
CA CYS A 51 -1.07 0.86 7.04
C CYS A 51 -0.30 1.13 5.74
N VAL A 52 0.05 0.06 5.04
CA VAL A 52 0.85 0.10 3.81
C VAL A 52 -0.03 -0.32 2.65
N PHE A 53 -0.13 0.56 1.65
CA PHE A 53 -0.83 0.35 0.39
C PHE A 53 0.20 0.12 -0.72
N VAL A 54 0.34 -1.11 -1.21
CA VAL A 54 1.31 -1.49 -2.25
C VAL A 54 0.61 -1.62 -3.60
N CYS A 55 1.02 -0.84 -4.60
CA CYS A 55 0.53 -1.01 -5.96
C CYS A 55 1.13 -2.25 -6.62
N PHE A 56 0.30 -3.15 -7.13
CA PHE A 56 0.78 -4.36 -7.80
C PHE A 56 1.33 -4.08 -9.21
N THR A 57 0.91 -2.99 -9.84
CA THR A 57 1.36 -2.58 -11.18
C THR A 57 2.76 -2.00 -11.16
N THR A 58 3.05 -1.09 -10.22
CA THR A 58 4.32 -0.34 -10.17
C THR A 58 5.22 -0.72 -9.02
N LYS A 59 4.76 -1.58 -8.10
CA LYS A 59 5.42 -1.88 -6.82
C LYS A 59 5.64 -0.65 -5.92
N ALA A 60 4.98 0.48 -6.21
CA ALA A 60 5.03 1.66 -5.36
C ALA A 60 4.24 1.43 -4.06
N ALA A 61 4.81 1.84 -2.92
CA ALA A 61 4.15 1.78 -1.62
C ALA A 61 3.69 3.18 -1.18
N HIS A 62 2.49 3.25 -0.59
CA HIS A 62 1.96 4.43 0.07
C HIS A 62 1.70 4.09 1.54
N ILE A 63 2.22 4.92 2.44
CA ILE A 63 2.30 4.62 3.86
C ILE A 63 1.42 5.60 4.64
N GLU A 64 0.54 5.08 5.49
CA GLU A 64 -0.32 5.85 6.39
C GLU A 64 -0.11 5.41 7.83
N ILE A 65 0.03 6.37 8.74
CA ILE A 65 0.05 6.07 10.18
C ILE A 65 -1.38 5.91 10.66
N VAL A 66 -1.62 4.89 11.47
CA VAL A 66 -2.92 4.53 12.04
C VAL A 66 -2.75 4.32 13.55
N GLY A 67 -3.69 4.81 14.35
CA GLY A 67 -3.64 4.65 15.81
C GLY A 67 -3.83 3.18 16.23
N ASP A 68 -4.81 2.52 15.63
CA ASP A 68 -5.28 1.19 16.03
C ASP A 68 -5.57 0.30 14.80
N LEU A 69 -5.74 -1.01 15.02
CA LEU A 69 -6.10 -1.99 13.97
C LEU A 69 -7.62 -2.09 13.72
N THR A 70 -8.40 -1.08 14.13
CA THR A 70 -9.85 -1.08 13.96
C THR A 70 -10.27 -0.73 12.54
N SER A 71 -11.45 -1.19 12.13
CA SER A 71 -12.03 -0.87 10.82
C SER A 71 -12.21 0.63 10.60
N GLU A 72 -12.57 1.39 11.64
CA GLU A 72 -12.69 2.85 11.54
C GLU A 72 -11.36 3.51 11.20
N ALA A 73 -10.30 3.08 11.87
CA ALA A 73 -8.96 3.59 11.65
C ALA A 73 -8.44 3.22 10.24
N PHE A 74 -8.79 2.03 9.76
CA PHE A 74 -8.55 1.62 8.37
C PHE A 74 -9.30 2.50 7.36
N ILE A 75 -10.61 2.73 7.55
CA ILE A 75 -11.42 3.55 6.66
C ILE A 75 -10.85 4.98 6.59
N ALA A 76 -10.40 5.52 7.71
CA ALA A 76 -9.74 6.82 7.76
C ALA A 76 -8.44 6.83 6.94
N ALA A 77 -7.62 5.78 7.03
CA ALA A 77 -6.41 5.62 6.22
C ALA A 77 -6.73 5.47 4.73
N LEU A 78 -7.74 4.67 4.38
CA LEU A 78 -8.19 4.48 3.00
C LEU A 78 -8.70 5.79 2.39
N LYS A 79 -9.46 6.60 3.15
CA LYS A 79 -9.88 7.95 2.70
C LYS A 79 -8.69 8.85 2.40
N ARG A 80 -7.65 8.85 3.25
CA ARG A 80 -6.41 9.61 3.02
C ARG A 80 -5.67 9.11 1.78
N PHE A 81 -5.60 7.80 1.57
CA PHE A 81 -5.02 7.20 0.38
C PHE A 81 -5.78 7.62 -0.89
N ILE A 82 -7.11 7.46 -0.92
CA ILE A 82 -7.96 7.83 -2.06
C ILE A 82 -7.82 9.33 -2.38
N GLY A 83 -7.79 10.19 -1.35
CA GLY A 83 -7.64 11.63 -1.54
C GLY A 83 -6.30 12.03 -2.17
N ARG A 84 -5.22 11.25 -1.96
CA ARG A 84 -3.88 11.56 -2.49
C ARG A 84 -3.52 10.81 -3.78
N ARG A 85 -3.99 9.57 -3.94
CA ARG A 85 -3.59 8.66 -5.03
C ARG A 85 -4.73 8.30 -5.99
N GLY A 86 -5.97 8.63 -5.62
CA GLY A 86 -7.17 8.24 -6.35
C GLY A 86 -7.75 6.91 -5.87
N LYS A 87 -9.00 6.64 -6.27
CA LYS A 87 -9.71 5.42 -5.89
C LYS A 87 -9.10 4.20 -6.61
N PRO A 88 -8.67 3.16 -5.87
CA PRO A 88 -8.25 1.91 -6.47
C PRO A 88 -9.46 1.19 -7.07
N ALA A 89 -9.24 0.43 -8.15
CA ALA A 89 -10.26 -0.44 -8.73
C ALA A 89 -10.43 -1.71 -7.89
N GLU A 90 -9.32 -2.26 -7.39
CA GLU A 90 -9.28 -3.47 -6.58
C GLU A 90 -8.36 -3.24 -5.37
N ASN A 91 -8.85 -3.60 -4.18
CA ASN A 91 -8.07 -3.60 -2.95
C ASN A 91 -7.97 -5.03 -2.39
N TYR A 92 -6.75 -5.53 -2.28
CA TYR A 92 -6.41 -6.85 -1.76
C TYR A 92 -5.94 -6.70 -0.31
N SER A 93 -6.77 -7.06 0.65
CA SER A 93 -6.34 -7.19 2.05
C SER A 93 -5.95 -8.64 2.30
N GLY A 94 -4.75 -8.89 2.81
CA GLY A 94 -4.40 -10.22 3.32
C GLY A 94 -5.29 -10.54 4.52
N CYS A 95 -5.99 -11.67 4.49
CA CYS A 95 -6.70 -12.17 5.67
C CYS A 95 -5.65 -12.72 6.66
N GLY A 96 -5.03 -11.82 7.41
CA GLY A 96 -4.12 -12.13 8.49
C GLY A 96 -4.81 -11.95 9.83
N THR A 97 -5.81 -12.78 10.13
CA THR A 97 -6.24 -13.00 11.51
C THR A 97 -5.07 -13.67 12.23
N LYS A 98 -4.44 -12.95 13.15
CA LYS A 98 -3.59 -13.54 14.20
C LYS A 98 -4.21 -13.21 15.54
#